data_AF-A0A7S3M3R5-F1
#
_entry.id   AF-A0A7S3M3R5-F1
#
_cell.length_a   1.000
_cell.length_b   1.000
_cell.length_c   1.000
_cell.angle_alpha   90.00
_cell.angle_beta   90.00
_cell.angle_gamma   90.00
#
_symmetry.space_group_name_H-M   'P 1'
#
loop_
_entity.id
_entity.type
_entity.pdbx_description
1 polymer ?
#
loop_
_entity_poly.entity_id
_entity_poly.type
_entity_poly.pdbx_seq_one_letter_code
_entity_poly.pdbx_strand_id
1 'polypeptide(L)'
;DVFVSHCWSPPQNWKIVMGPDVNYAVVKSAAVATMAKDIALARNDLQSWGNVLLWIDKACIPQDNDMLKLACINLIDNFIRRSENVCVILTWTYMERLWCVYEWACMLKDTAPERCFLQIESFMNEQ
;
A
#
# COMPACT_ATOMS: atom_id res chain seq x y z
N ASP A 1 -6.84 6.42 -10.61
CA ASP A 1 -5.59 6.36 -9.83
C ASP A 1 -5.78 5.60 -8.53
N VAL A 2 -4.75 4.90 -8.07
CA VAL A 2 -4.78 4.08 -6.83
C VAL A 2 -3.67 4.54 -5.89
N PHE A 3 -4.01 4.91 -4.66
CA PHE A 3 -3.01 5.09 -3.60
C PHE A 3 -2.60 3.73 -3.04
N VAL A 4 -1.31 3.44 -2.97
CA VAL A 4 -0.78 2.18 -2.45
C VAL A 4 -0.10 2.43 -1.12
N SER A 5 -0.73 1.98 -0.04
CA SER A 5 -0.13 1.99 1.31
C SER A 5 0.51 0.63 1.58
N HIS A 6 1.79 0.64 1.95
CA HIS A 6 2.57 -0.57 2.19
C HIS A 6 3.78 -0.32 3.09
N CYS A 7 4.27 -1.35 3.79
CA CYS A 7 5.61 -1.32 4.37
C CYS A 7 6.64 -1.13 3.23
N TRP A 8 7.81 -0.54 3.45
CA TRP A 8 8.84 -0.47 2.39
C TRP A 8 9.87 -1.58 2.51
N SER A 9 10.29 -1.85 3.73
CA SER A 9 11.30 -2.86 4.06
C SER A 9 10.66 -4.19 4.45
N PRO A 10 11.31 -5.32 4.15
CA PRO A 10 10.86 -6.60 4.66
C PRO A 10 10.90 -6.60 6.19
N PRO A 11 9.99 -7.32 6.85
CA PRO A 11 10.11 -7.65 8.27
C PRO A 11 11.46 -8.30 8.59
N GLN A 12 11.97 -8.10 9.81
CA GLN A 12 13.29 -8.61 10.22
C GLN A 12 13.44 -10.13 10.05
N ASN A 13 12.36 -10.88 10.28
CA ASN A 13 12.31 -12.34 10.16
C ASN A 13 11.78 -12.83 8.80
N TRP A 14 11.66 -11.96 7.78
CA TRP A 14 11.10 -12.32 6.47
C TRP A 14 11.71 -13.59 5.89
N LYS A 15 13.05 -13.67 5.84
CA LYS A 15 13.77 -14.83 5.27
C LYS A 15 13.54 -16.12 6.07
N ILE A 16 13.29 -16.00 7.37
CA ILE A 16 13.02 -17.15 8.25
C ILE A 16 11.60 -17.67 7.98
N VAL A 17 10.63 -16.76 7.88
CA VAL A 17 9.21 -17.10 7.71
C VAL A 17 8.90 -17.54 6.29
N MET A 18 9.40 -16.81 5.29
CA MET A 18 9.08 -17.00 3.87
C MET A 18 10.09 -17.88 3.14
N GLY A 19 11.28 -18.07 3.70
CA GLY A 19 12.41 -18.73 3.06
C GLY A 19 13.42 -17.75 2.44
N PRO A 20 14.71 -18.14 2.35
CA PRO A 20 15.79 -17.25 1.93
C PRO A 20 15.70 -16.80 0.47
N ASP A 21 15.03 -17.59 -0.38
CA ASP A 21 14.92 -17.35 -1.82
C ASP A 21 13.67 -16.51 -2.21
N VAL A 22 12.81 -16.19 -1.23
CA VAL A 22 11.61 -15.39 -1.48
C VAL A 22 11.94 -13.89 -1.44
N ASN A 23 11.95 -13.27 -2.61
CA ASN A 23 12.19 -11.84 -2.76
C ASN A 23 10.94 -11.02 -2.38
N TYR A 24 11.07 -10.21 -1.34
CA TYR A 24 10.02 -9.33 -0.84
C TYR A 24 9.41 -8.39 -1.89
N ALA A 25 10.25 -7.81 -2.75
CA ALA A 25 9.78 -6.91 -3.80
C ALA A 25 8.95 -7.65 -4.87
N VAL A 26 9.27 -8.93 -5.12
CA VAL A 26 8.51 -9.78 -6.05
C VAL A 26 7.14 -10.13 -5.48
N VAL A 27 7.04 -10.41 -4.18
CA VAL A 27 5.74 -10.66 -3.52
C VAL A 27 4.86 -9.41 -3.60
N LYS A 28 5.43 -8.22 -3.33
CA LYS A 28 4.70 -6.96 -3.48
C LYS A 28 4.26 -6.66 -4.88
N SER A 29 5.15 -6.85 -5.87
CA SER A 29 4.80 -6.58 -7.26
C SER A 29 3.68 -7.50 -7.72
N ALA A 30 3.66 -8.75 -7.26
CA ALA A 30 2.54 -9.66 -7.47
C ALA A 30 1.25 -9.15 -6.82
N ALA A 31 1.27 -8.72 -5.55
CA ALA A 31 0.10 -8.16 -4.88
C ALA A 31 -0.46 -6.90 -5.58
N VAL A 32 0.42 -6.00 -6.01
CA VAL A 32 0.05 -4.81 -6.79
C VAL A 32 -0.53 -5.20 -8.15
N ALA A 33 0.07 -6.16 -8.85
CA ALA A 33 -0.41 -6.61 -10.15
C ALA A 33 -1.77 -7.30 -10.06
N THR A 34 -2.02 -8.08 -9.00
CA THR A 34 -3.34 -8.67 -8.73
C THR A 34 -4.38 -7.58 -8.55
N MET A 35 -4.13 -6.60 -7.68
CA MET A 35 -5.05 -5.48 -7.48
C MET A 35 -5.29 -4.67 -8.77
N ALA A 36 -4.25 -4.39 -9.56
CA ALA A 36 -4.41 -3.68 -10.82
C ALA A 36 -5.29 -4.46 -11.81
N LYS A 37 -5.15 -5.79 -11.87
CA LYS A 37 -6.03 -6.66 -12.66
C LYS A 37 -7.47 -6.64 -12.15
N ASP A 38 -7.67 -6.67 -10.83
CA ASP A 38 -9.01 -6.60 -10.23
C ASP A 38 -9.72 -5.29 -10.59
N ILE A 39 -9.01 -4.15 -10.52
CA ILE A 39 -9.53 -2.85 -10.92
C ILE A 39 -9.87 -2.82 -12.41
N ALA A 40 -8.98 -3.35 -13.25
CA ALA A 40 -9.20 -3.40 -14.70
C ALA A 40 -10.40 -4.31 -15.05
N LEU A 41 -10.54 -5.44 -14.37
CA LEU A 41 -11.67 -6.35 -14.50
C LEU A 41 -12.98 -5.69 -14.05
N ALA A 42 -12.99 -4.95 -12.94
CA ALA A 42 -14.16 -4.20 -12.49
C ALA A 42 -14.60 -3.12 -13.49
N ARG A 43 -13.69 -2.64 -14.35
CA ARG A 43 -13.95 -1.73 -15.47
C ARG A 43 -14.34 -2.46 -16.76
N ASN A 44 -14.44 -3.80 -16.74
CA ASN A 44 -14.64 -4.67 -17.90
C ASN A 44 -13.54 -4.54 -18.97
N ASP A 45 -12.31 -4.23 -18.57
CA ASP A 45 -11.18 -4.02 -19.48
C ASP A 45 -9.88 -4.60 -18.91
N LEU A 46 -9.87 -5.93 -18.69
CA LEU A 46 -8.70 -6.63 -18.15
C LEU A 46 -7.42 -6.44 -18.99
N GLN A 47 -7.55 -6.19 -20.30
CA GLN A 47 -6.40 -6.00 -21.20
C GLN A 47 -5.62 -4.72 -20.90
N SER A 48 -6.26 -3.72 -20.30
CA SER A 48 -5.63 -2.44 -19.95
C SER A 48 -5.11 -2.36 -18.52
N TRP A 49 -4.99 -3.47 -17.78
CA TRP A 49 -4.52 -3.47 -16.39
C TRP A 49 -3.16 -2.77 -16.20
N GLY A 50 -2.27 -2.81 -17.20
CA GLY A 50 -0.99 -2.11 -17.18
C GLY A 50 -1.09 -0.58 -17.22
N ASN A 51 -2.28 -0.04 -17.55
CA ASN A 51 -2.56 1.39 -17.57
C ASN A 51 -3.14 1.89 -16.23
N VAL A 52 -3.27 1.02 -15.22
CA VAL A 52 -3.70 1.44 -13.88
C VAL A 52 -2.60 2.31 -13.26
N LEU A 53 -2.91 3.59 -13.05
CA LEU A 53 -2.00 4.55 -12.44
C LEU A 53 -1.93 4.36 -10.92
N LEU A 54 -0.72 4.22 -10.41
CA LEU A 54 -0.43 3.96 -9.00
C LEU A 54 0.33 5.13 -8.39
N TRP A 55 -0.15 5.59 -7.25
CA TRP A 55 0.57 6.44 -6.32
C TRP A 55 1.17 5.56 -5.24
N ILE A 56 2.46 5.25 -5.38
CA ILE A 56 3.18 4.49 -4.37
C ILE A 56 3.73 5.48 -3.36
N ASP A 57 3.25 5.39 -2.12
CA ASP A 57 3.81 6.24 -1.08
C ASP A 57 5.27 5.83 -0.81
N LYS A 58 6.16 6.77 -1.12
CA LYS A 58 7.53 6.78 -0.63
C LYS A 58 7.73 8.07 0.17
N ALA A 59 6.76 8.47 1.02
CA ALA A 59 6.83 9.71 1.77
C ALA A 59 8.02 9.68 2.73
N CYS A 60 9.17 10.11 2.23
CA CYS A 60 10.26 10.64 3.02
C CYS A 60 9.78 11.95 3.64
N ILE A 61 8.82 11.89 4.56
CA ILE A 61 8.44 13.04 5.38
C ILE A 61 9.71 13.41 6.15
N PRO A 62 10.28 14.60 5.91
CA PRO A 62 11.49 15.01 6.60
C PRO A 62 11.26 14.98 8.10
N GLN A 63 12.08 14.24 8.84
CA GLN A 63 11.92 14.14 10.30
C GLN A 63 12.60 15.31 11.02
N ASP A 64 13.56 15.97 10.38
CA ASP A 64 14.43 16.99 10.98
C ASP A 64 13.95 18.43 10.71
N ASN A 65 12.80 18.61 10.06
CA ASN A 65 12.23 19.92 9.76
C ASN A 65 10.73 19.92 10.03
N ASP A 66 10.33 20.49 11.16
CA ASP A 66 8.93 20.46 11.63
C ASP A 66 7.95 21.13 10.66
N MET A 67 8.35 22.24 10.02
CA MET A 67 7.49 22.95 9.07
C MET A 67 7.25 22.13 7.81
N LEU A 68 8.30 21.52 7.26
CA LEU A 68 8.20 20.67 6.07
C LEU A 68 7.50 19.34 6.38
N LYS A 69 7.75 18.78 7.58
CA LYS A 69 7.03 17.62 8.11
C LYS A 69 5.52 17.87 8.13
N LEU A 70 5.10 18.97 8.75
CA LEU A 70 3.69 19.34 8.82
C LEU A 70 3.07 19.55 7.44
N ALA A 71 3.80 20.23 6.53
CA ALA A 71 3.34 20.41 5.15
C ALA A 71 3.15 19.07 4.44
N CYS A 72 4.10 18.13 4.55
CA CYS A 72 4.01 16.80 3.96
C CYS A 72 2.85 15.98 4.57
N ILE A 73 2.66 16.02 5.89
CA ILE A 73 1.54 15.33 6.57
C ILE A 73 0.19 15.83 6.02
N ASN A 74 0.05 17.15 5.83
CA ASN A 74 -1.16 17.75 5.27
C ASN A 74 -1.37 17.39 3.79
N LEU A 75 -0.31 17.03 3.06
CA LEU A 75 -0.41 16.59 1.66
C LEU A 75 -0.86 15.14 1.53
N ILE A 76 -0.54 14.25 2.48
CA ILE A 76 -0.94 12.84 2.44
C ILE A 76 -2.46 12.71 2.32
N ASP A 77 -3.19 13.43 3.16
CA ASP A 77 -4.66 13.45 3.14
C ASP A 77 -5.20 13.93 1.77
N ASN A 78 -4.54 14.93 1.16
CA ASN A 78 -4.92 15.39 -0.18
C ASN A 78 -4.65 14.32 -1.26
N PHE A 79 -3.58 13.55 -1.18
CA PHE A 79 -3.30 12.46 -2.13
C PHE A 79 -4.31 11.32 -1.99
N ILE A 80 -4.63 10.92 -0.76
CA ILE A 80 -5.63 9.89 -0.48
C ILE A 80 -7.00 10.34 -1.01
N ARG A 81 -7.43 11.57 -0.70
CA ARG A 81 -8.73 12.11 -1.17
C ARG A 81 -8.83 12.27 -2.69
N ARG A 82 -7.71 12.49 -3.39
CA ARG A 82 -7.69 12.59 -4.87
C ARG A 82 -7.58 11.24 -5.57
N SER A 83 -7.21 10.18 -4.85
CA SER A 83 -7.12 8.84 -5.42
C SER A 83 -8.51 8.23 -5.59
N GLU A 84 -8.76 7.59 -6.73
CA GLU A 84 -10.05 6.94 -6.99
C GLU A 84 -10.20 5.69 -6.14
N ASN A 85 -9.12 4.97 -5.89
CA ASN A 85 -9.10 3.78 -5.04
C ASN A 85 -7.89 3.81 -4.11
N VAL A 86 -7.94 3.00 -3.07
CA VAL A 86 -6.82 2.77 -2.16
C VAL A 86 -6.54 1.28 -2.09
N CYS A 87 -5.27 0.90 -2.14
CA CYS A 87 -4.80 -0.46 -1.94
C CYS A 87 -3.91 -0.49 -0.71
N VAL A 88 -4.27 -1.31 0.26
CA VAL A 88 -3.47 -1.58 1.45
C VAL A 88 -2.82 -2.95 1.29
N ILE A 89 -1.50 -2.99 1.27
CA ILE A 89 -0.72 -4.24 1.25
C ILE A 89 -0.30 -4.55 2.68
N LEU A 90 -1.03 -5.45 3.33
CA LEU A 90 -0.79 -5.90 4.69
C LEU A 90 0.38 -6.89 4.75
N THR A 91 1.44 -6.45 5.41
CA THR A 91 2.49 -7.29 6.00
C THR A 91 2.21 -7.48 7.50
N TRP A 92 2.73 -8.52 8.15
CA TRP A 92 2.57 -8.69 9.62
C TRP A 92 3.16 -7.55 10.47
N THR A 93 4.05 -6.73 9.92
CA THR A 93 4.58 -5.52 10.59
C THR A 93 3.88 -4.22 10.15
N TYR A 94 2.82 -4.28 9.35
CA TYR A 94 2.15 -3.08 8.81
C TYR A 94 1.66 -2.14 9.92
N MET A 95 1.06 -2.71 10.97
CA MET A 95 0.53 -1.97 12.11
C MET A 95 1.61 -1.36 13.03
N GLU A 96 2.87 -1.76 12.86
CA GLU A 96 4.00 -1.21 13.63
C GLU A 96 4.54 0.09 13.02
N ARG A 97 4.10 0.43 11.80
CA ARG A 97 4.61 1.57 11.03
C ARG A 97 3.64 2.74 11.15
N LEU A 98 4.04 3.78 11.88
CA LEU A 98 3.23 4.98 12.13
C LEU A 98 2.56 5.52 10.86
N TRP A 99 3.31 5.69 9.77
CA TRP A 99 2.79 6.25 8.53
C TRP A 99 1.77 5.35 7.84
N CYS A 100 1.98 4.03 7.85
CA CYS A 100 1.02 3.06 7.33
C CYS A 100 -0.31 3.13 8.10
N VAL A 101 -0.25 3.19 9.44
CA VAL A 101 -1.44 3.32 10.29
C VAL A 101 -2.14 4.67 10.06
N TYR A 102 -1.38 5.76 9.92
CA TYR A 102 -1.92 7.08 9.63
C TYR A 102 -2.65 7.12 8.28
N GLU A 103 -2.03 6.60 7.22
CA GLU A 103 -2.63 6.47 5.88
C GLU A 103 -3.90 5.64 5.93
N TRP A 104 -3.88 4.51 6.66
CA TRP A 104 -5.05 3.67 6.83
C TRP A 104 -6.18 4.44 7.54
N ALA A 105 -5.87 5.18 8.61
CA ALA A 105 -6.86 6.01 9.29
C ALA A 105 -7.45 7.10 8.38
N CYS A 106 -6.62 7.78 7.58
CA CYS A 106 -7.08 8.75 6.57
C CYS A 106 -7.99 8.09 5.53
N MET A 107 -7.63 6.91 5.03
CA MET A 107 -8.45 6.15 4.09
C MET A 107 -9.81 5.81 4.71
N LEU A 108 -9.85 5.23 5.92
CA LEU A 108 -11.09 4.85 6.59
C LEU A 108 -12.03 6.03 6.84
N LYS A 109 -11.47 7.22 7.05
CA LYS A 109 -12.24 8.46 7.24
C LYS A 109 -12.93 8.94 5.96
N ASP A 110 -12.24 8.87 4.82
CA ASP A 110 -12.64 9.59 3.60
C ASP A 110 -12.98 8.68 2.40
N THR A 111 -12.77 7.37 2.51
CA THR A 111 -12.92 6.41 1.41
C THR A 111 -14.07 5.44 1.65
N ALA A 112 -14.97 5.30 0.68
CA ALA A 112 -16.04 4.31 0.72
C ALA A 112 -15.46 2.87 0.70
N PRO A 113 -16.03 1.90 1.43
CA PRO A 113 -15.48 0.55 1.53
C PRO A 113 -15.20 -0.13 0.18
N GLU A 114 -16.03 0.14 -0.84
CA GLU A 114 -15.94 -0.44 -2.18
C GLU A 114 -14.72 0.06 -2.96
N ARG A 115 -14.09 1.15 -2.51
CA ARG A 115 -12.90 1.77 -3.11
C ARG A 115 -11.61 1.33 -2.41
N CYS A 116 -11.72 0.46 -1.40
CA CYS A 116 -10.59 -0.05 -0.62
C CYS A 116 -10.29 -1.51 -0.98
N PHE A 117 -9.07 -1.75 -1.47
CA PHE A 117 -8.54 -3.08 -1.77
C PHE A 117 -7.59 -3.49 -0.66
N LEU A 118 -7.87 -4.63 -0.03
CA LEU A 118 -7.00 -5.22 0.98
C LEU A 118 -6.25 -6.40 0.37
N GLN A 119 -4.93 -6.26 0.24
CA GLN A 119 -4.05 -7.32 -0.22
C GLN A 119 -3.18 -7.78 0.94
N ILE A 120 -2.88 -9.07 1.00
CA ILE A 120 -2.02 -9.65 2.02
C ILE A 120 -0.82 -10.26 1.30
N GLU A 121 0.39 -9.99 1.79
CA GLU A 121 1.59 -10.69 1.35
C GLU A 121 1.50 -12.12 1.91
N SER A 122 0.96 -13.01 1.07
CA SER A 122 0.67 -14.44 1.28
C SER A 122 1.20 -15.12 2.56
N PHE A 123 0.25 -15.67 3.32
CA PHE A 123 0.30 -16.70 4.37
C PHE A 123 1.35 -16.57 5.48
N MET A 124 0.84 -16.25 6.68
CA MET A 124 1.41 -16.76 7.92
C MET A 124 1.55 -18.28 7.75
N ASN A 125 2.76 -18.82 7.88
CA ASN A 125 2.87 -20.23 8.26
C ASN A 125 2.04 -20.36 9.55
N GLU A 126 0.90 -21.04 9.47
CA GLU A 126 0.26 -21.58 10.67
C GLU A 126 1.32 -22.47 11.32
N GLN A 127 1.93 -21.96 12.38
CA GLN A 127 2.78 -22.77 13.26
C GLN A 127 1.92 -23.77 14.02
#